data_AF-A0A0G0XK31-F1
#
_entry.id   AF-A0A0G0XK31-F1
#
_cell.length_a   1.000
_cell.length_b   1.000
_cell.length_c   1.000
_cell.angle_alpha   90.00
_cell.angle_beta   90.00
_cell.angle_gamma   90.00
#
_symmetry.space_group_name_H-M   'P 1'
#
loop_
_entity.id
_entity.type
_entity.pdbx_description
1 polymer ?
#
loop_
_entity_poly.entity_id
_entity_poly.type
_entity_poly.pdbx_seq_one_letter_code
_entity_poly.pdbx_strand_id
1 'polypeptide(L)'
;MKKVLILSIFLSIFIANNSFAITAGTIPSAEQLGVSNAPKIEKVDTLVNIIRNIVKWTYIIFFIVAVFFIILAAFTYLTAQADPEKIKTANKQILYAVIAIVIALLAIGFDTIIKSFLQSGA
;
A
#
# COMPACT_ATOMS: atom_id res chain seq x y z
N MET A 1 -5.13 7.58 27.35
CA MET A 1 -4.65 6.18 27.48
C MET A 1 -5.19 5.30 26.36
N LYS A 2 -6.51 5.08 26.24
CA LYS A 2 -7.11 4.19 25.20
C LYS A 2 -6.70 4.53 23.75
N LYS A 3 -6.62 5.82 23.41
CA LYS A 3 -6.21 6.31 22.08
C LYS A 3 -4.73 6.04 21.74
N VAL A 4 -3.85 6.05 22.75
CA VAL A 4 -2.41 5.80 22.59
C VAL A 4 -2.15 4.30 22.38
N LEU A 5 -2.94 3.45 23.03
CA LEU A 5 -2.85 2.00 22.91
C LEU A 5 -3.32 1.52 21.52
N ILE A 6 -4.38 2.14 20.99
CA ILE A 6 -4.84 1.91 19.62
C ILE A 6 -3.75 2.34 18.62
N LEU A 7 -3.15 3.52 18.83
CA LEU A 7 -2.10 4.04 17.95
C LEU A 7 -0.82 3.17 17.95
N SER A 8 -0.41 2.62 19.09
CA SER A 8 0.77 1.75 19.16
C SER A 8 0.56 0.40 18.47
N ILE A 9 -0.66 -0.14 18.52
CA ILE A 9 -1.04 -1.34 17.76
C ILE A 9 -1.05 -1.07 16.26
N PHE A 10 -1.53 0.09 15.82
CA PHE A 10 -1.46 0.48 14.41
C PHE A 10 -0.02 0.68 13.94
N LEU A 11 0.85 1.25 14.78
CA LEU A 11 2.26 1.47 14.47
C LEU A 11 3.08 0.17 14.43
N SER A 12 2.77 -0.82 15.28
CA SER A 12 3.46 -2.11 15.26
C SER A 12 3.08 -2.95 14.05
N ILE A 13 1.80 -2.94 13.66
CA ILE A 13 1.34 -3.55 12.39
C ILE A 13 2.03 -2.88 11.19
N PHE A 14 2.19 -1.56 11.22
CA PHE A 14 2.88 -0.81 10.16
C PHE A 14 4.35 -1.24 9.98
N ILE A 15 5.08 -1.44 11.09
CA ILE A 15 6.49 -1.87 11.06
C ILE A 15 6.61 -3.33 10.59
N ALA A 16 5.75 -4.24 11.07
CA ALA A 16 5.84 -5.66 10.76
C ALA A 16 5.65 -6.01 9.27
N ASN A 17 4.85 -5.24 8.53
CA ASN A 17 4.61 -5.43 7.10
C ASN A 17 5.80 -5.04 6.19
N ASN A 18 6.86 -4.47 6.76
CA ASN A 18 8.07 -4.11 6.03
C ASN A 18 9.17 -5.19 6.10
N SER A 19 9.01 -6.26 6.88
CA SER A 19 10.10 -7.21 7.19
C SER A 19 10.00 -8.61 6.56
N PHE A 20 8.96 -8.92 5.77
CA PHE A 20 8.84 -10.24 5.15
C PHE A 20 9.05 -10.17 3.64
N ALA A 21 10.32 -10.23 3.22
CA ALA A 21 10.68 -10.64 1.88
C ALA A 21 10.84 -12.18 1.90
N ILE A 22 9.82 -12.91 1.44
CA ILE A 22 10.02 -14.31 1.07
C ILE A 22 10.87 -14.30 -0.19
N THR A 23 12.16 -14.61 -0.04
CA THR A 23 13.06 -14.79 -1.19
C THR A 23 12.68 -16.12 -1.84
N ALA A 24 12.15 -16.07 -3.06
CA ALA A 24 12.10 -17.28 -3.88
C ALA A 24 13.54 -17.74 -4.08
N GLY A 25 13.81 -19.05 -3.92
CA GLY A 25 15.14 -19.59 -4.18
C GLY A 25 15.56 -19.22 -5.60
N THR A 26 16.53 -18.32 -5.74
CA THR A 26 17.04 -17.91 -7.05
C THR A 26 17.92 -19.02 -7.57
N ILE A 27 17.63 -19.53 -8.76
CA ILE A 27 18.61 -20.30 -9.53
C ILE A 27 19.81 -19.35 -9.75
N PRO A 28 21.05 -19.77 -9.46
CA PRO A 28 22.22 -18.92 -9.67
C PRO A 28 22.22 -18.37 -11.09
N SER A 29 22.27 -17.04 -11.21
CA SER A 29 22.40 -16.34 -12.48
C SER A 29 23.73 -16.72 -13.15
N ALA A 30 23.83 -16.60 -14.47
CA ALA A 30 25.04 -16.91 -15.25
C ALA A 30 26.32 -16.18 -14.74
N GLU A 31 26.17 -15.08 -14.01
CA GLU A 31 27.23 -14.39 -13.26
C GLU A 31 27.96 -15.30 -12.25
N GLN A 32 27.23 -16.19 -11.58
CA GLN A 32 27.78 -17.10 -10.58
C GLN A 32 28.51 -18.30 -11.21
N LEU A 33 28.39 -18.48 -12.53
CA LEU A 33 29.04 -19.52 -13.33
C LEU A 33 30.23 -19.00 -14.15
N GLY A 34 30.68 -17.76 -13.90
CA GLY A 34 31.86 -17.19 -14.56
C GLY A 34 31.66 -16.86 -16.05
N VAL A 35 30.41 -16.83 -16.54
CA VAL A 35 30.11 -16.34 -17.89
C VAL A 35 29.97 -14.82 -17.83
N SER A 36 31.11 -14.17 -18.05
CA SER A 36 31.33 -12.79 -18.48
C SER A 36 30.15 -11.82 -18.34
N ASN A 37 30.29 -10.90 -17.37
CA ASN A 37 29.78 -9.53 -17.36
C ASN A 37 29.17 -9.07 -18.70
N ALA A 38 27.87 -9.25 -18.86
CA ALA A 38 27.09 -8.20 -19.50
C ALA A 38 26.96 -7.09 -18.46
N PRO A 39 27.18 -5.81 -18.78
CA PRO A 39 26.99 -4.73 -17.82
C PRO A 39 25.52 -4.75 -17.40
N LYS A 40 25.23 -5.31 -16.22
CA LYS A 40 23.93 -5.21 -15.58
C LYS A 40 23.72 -3.71 -15.37
N ILE A 41 22.74 -3.14 -16.06
CA ILE A 41 22.40 -1.73 -15.92
C ILE A 41 21.77 -1.56 -14.53
N GLU A 42 22.60 -1.46 -13.49
CA GLU A 42 22.17 -1.34 -12.09
C GLU A 42 21.25 -0.14 -11.85
N LYS A 43 21.34 0.88 -12.71
CA LYS A 43 20.48 2.07 -12.64
C LYS A 43 19.01 1.75 -12.91
N VAL A 44 18.69 0.84 -13.83
CA VAL A 44 17.28 0.54 -14.16
C VAL A 44 16.64 -0.24 -13.03
N ASP A 45 17.33 -1.24 -12.48
CA ASP A 45 16.85 -2.00 -11.31
C ASP A 45 16.64 -1.09 -10.08
N THR A 46 17.53 -0.13 -9.85
CA THR A 46 17.42 0.81 -8.73
C THR A 46 16.19 1.71 -8.87
N LEU A 47 15.92 2.25 -10.06
CA LEU A 47 14.75 3.09 -10.31
C LEU A 47 13.43 2.32 -10.17
N VAL A 48 13.39 1.08 -10.66
CA VAL A 48 12.23 0.18 -10.49
C VAL A 48 11.97 -0.09 -9.02
N ASN A 49 13.03 -0.33 -8.24
CA ASN A 49 12.89 -0.65 -6.82
C ASN A 49 12.39 0.56 -6.02
N ILE A 50 12.86 1.78 -6.36
CA ILE A 50 12.36 3.03 -5.76
C ILE A 50 10.88 3.24 -6.08
N ILE A 51 10.49 3.11 -7.35
CA ILE A 51 9.08 3.26 -7.79
C ILE A 51 8.19 2.22 -7.10
N ARG A 52 8.62 0.96 -7.06
CA ARG A 52 7.89 -0.11 -6.36
C ARG A 52 7.72 0.19 -4.88
N ASN A 53 8.76 0.71 -4.23
CA ASN A 53 8.66 1.09 -2.83
C ASN A 53 7.66 2.24 -2.64
N ILE A 54 7.69 3.27 -3.47
CA ILE A 54 6.72 4.38 -3.42
C ILE A 54 5.28 3.86 -3.58
N VAL A 55 5.02 3.02 -4.59
CA VAL A 55 3.67 2.48 -4.83
C VAL A 55 3.20 1.62 -3.66
N LYS A 56 4.08 0.78 -3.10
CA LYS A 56 3.78 -0.04 -1.92
C LYS A 56 3.38 0.83 -0.72
N TRP A 57 4.13 1.90 -0.47
CA TRP A 57 3.85 2.83 0.63
C TRP A 57 2.53 3.60 0.42
N THR A 58 2.25 4.03 -0.81
CA THR A 58 0.96 4.64 -1.18
C THR A 58 -0.20 3.72 -0.85
N TYR A 59 -0.17 2.46 -1.27
CA TYR A 59 -1.26 1.51 -1.00
C TYR A 59 -1.51 1.34 0.51
N ILE A 60 -0.44 1.15 1.29
CA ILE A 60 -0.52 0.93 2.74
C ILE A 60 -1.15 2.14 3.44
N ILE A 61 -0.70 3.36 3.11
CA ILE A 61 -1.21 4.59 3.73
C ILE A 61 -2.69 4.78 3.42
N PHE A 62 -3.10 4.58 2.16
CA PHE A 62 -4.49 4.74 1.76
C PHE A 62 -5.42 3.71 2.42
N PHE A 63 -4.97 2.46 2.58
CA PHE A 63 -5.76 1.45 3.31
C PHE A 63 -5.94 1.79 4.78
N ILE A 64 -4.88 2.30 5.44
CA ILE A 64 -4.96 2.76 6.83
C ILE A 64 -5.96 3.90 6.98
N VAL A 65 -5.90 4.88 6.07
CA VAL A 65 -6.84 6.02 6.06
C VAL A 65 -8.28 5.53 5.82
N ALA A 66 -8.49 4.60 4.89
CA ALA A 66 -9.80 4.03 4.62
C ALA A 66 -10.39 3.34 5.87
N VAL A 67 -9.63 2.48 6.53
CA VAL A 67 -10.05 1.80 7.76
C VAL A 67 -10.38 2.82 8.86
N PHE A 68 -9.58 3.87 9.00
CA PHE A 68 -9.82 4.94 9.96
C PHE A 68 -11.16 5.65 9.72
N PHE A 69 -11.46 6.02 8.47
CA PHE A 69 -12.75 6.64 8.12
C PHE A 69 -13.94 5.70 8.33
N ILE A 70 -13.77 4.41 8.04
CA ILE A 70 -14.82 3.39 8.30
C ILE A 70 -15.14 3.31 9.79
N ILE A 71 -14.11 3.29 10.64
CA ILE A 71 -14.30 3.25 12.10
C ILE A 71 -15.01 4.51 12.59
N LEU A 72 -14.59 5.70 12.15
CA LEU A 72 -15.26 6.95 12.49
C LEU A 72 -16.72 6.99 12.03
N ALA A 73 -16.99 6.50 10.83
CA ALA A 73 -18.34 6.40 10.30
C ALA A 73 -19.20 5.46 11.13
N ALA A 74 -18.67 4.30 11.51
CA ALA A 74 -19.37 3.33 12.34
C ALA A 74 -19.76 3.93 13.70
N PHE A 75 -18.84 4.62 14.39
CA PHE A 75 -19.16 5.30 15.65
C PHE A 75 -20.20 6.41 15.46
N THR A 76 -20.10 7.17 14.36
CA THR A 76 -21.05 8.24 14.05
C THR A 76 -22.45 7.66 13.78
N TYR A 77 -22.54 6.54 13.07
CA TYR A 77 -23.79 5.80 12.85
C TYR A 77 -24.41 5.29 14.14
N LEU A 78 -23.61 4.64 14.99
CA LEU A 78 -24.09 4.07 16.26
C LEU A 78 -24.58 5.15 17.24
N THR A 79 -23.96 6.33 17.22
CA THR A 79 -24.32 7.45 18.12
C THR A 79 -25.33 8.43 17.52
N ALA A 80 -25.78 8.20 16.28
CA ALA A 80 -26.68 9.11 15.58
C ALA A 80 -28.08 9.17 16.19
N GLN A 81 -28.57 8.13 16.86
CA GLN A 81 -29.89 8.13 17.53
C GLN A 81 -31.04 8.64 16.62
N ALA A 82 -31.04 8.26 15.34
CA ALA A 82 -31.98 8.72 14.31
C ALA A 82 -31.91 10.22 13.92
N ASP A 83 -30.87 10.93 14.34
CA ASP A 83 -30.57 12.29 13.88
C ASP A 83 -30.12 12.28 12.40
N PRO A 84 -30.89 12.90 11.48
CA PRO A 84 -30.59 12.89 10.05
C PRO A 84 -29.26 13.58 9.71
N GLU A 85 -28.81 14.57 10.49
CA GLU A 85 -27.54 15.27 10.22
C GLU A 85 -26.33 14.37 10.50
N LYS A 86 -26.39 13.59 11.59
CA LYS A 86 -25.33 12.64 11.95
C LYS A 86 -25.26 11.47 10.99
N ILE A 87 -26.41 10.97 10.55
CA ILE A 87 -26.47 9.94 9.49
C ILE A 87 -25.86 10.46 8.19
N LYS A 88 -26.17 11.70 7.78
CA LYS A 88 -25.56 12.32 6.61
C LYS A 88 -24.04 12.45 6.74
N THR A 89 -23.56 12.80 7.93
CA THR A 89 -22.12 12.89 8.22
C THR A 89 -21.44 11.52 8.12
N ALA A 90 -22.04 10.48 8.69
CA ALA A 90 -21.50 9.13 8.62
C ALA A 90 -21.44 8.61 7.18
N ASN A 91 -22.46 8.91 6.36
CA ASN A 91 -22.44 8.60 4.93
C ASN A 91 -21.28 9.27 4.18
N LYS A 92 -21.01 10.56 4.48
CA LYS A 92 -19.86 11.27 3.88
C LYS A 92 -18.53 10.63 4.29
N GLN A 93 -18.40 10.19 5.54
CA GLN A 93 -17.20 9.52 6.02
C GLN A 93 -16.98 8.18 5.31
N ILE A 94 -18.04 7.39 5.08
CA ILE A 94 -17.96 6.16 4.27
C ILE A 94 -17.58 6.50 2.83
N LEU A 95 -18.15 7.54 2.23
CA LEU A 95 -17.80 7.95 0.87
C LEU A 95 -16.31 8.28 0.74
N TYR A 96 -15.73 8.98 1.71
CA TYR A 96 -14.28 9.24 1.74
C TYR A 96 -13.45 7.97 1.90
N ALA A 97 -13.91 7.00 2.70
CA ALA A 97 -13.26 5.70 2.78
C ALA A 97 -13.29 4.95 1.43
N VAL A 98 -14.43 4.97 0.74
CA VAL A 98 -14.56 4.35 -0.59
C VAL A 98 -13.61 5.02 -1.59
N ILE A 99 -13.55 6.34 -1.62
CA ILE A 99 -12.64 7.08 -2.50
C ILE A 99 -11.18 6.69 -2.21
N ALA A 100 -10.79 6.57 -0.94
CA ALA A 100 -9.44 6.14 -0.58
C ALA A 100 -9.12 4.72 -1.08
N ILE A 101 -10.07 3.79 -0.98
CA ILE A 101 -9.90 2.42 -1.49
C ILE A 101 -9.78 2.43 -3.02
N VAL A 102 -10.61 3.20 -3.72
CA VAL A 102 -10.54 3.31 -5.18
C VAL A 102 -9.16 3.81 -5.62
N ILE A 103 -8.62 4.85 -4.97
CA ILE A 103 -7.28 5.37 -5.28
C ILE A 103 -6.20 4.30 -4.99
N ALA A 104 -6.34 3.56 -3.89
CA ALA A 104 -5.41 2.46 -3.58
C ALA A 104 -5.43 1.35 -4.63
N LEU A 105 -6.60 0.99 -5.16
CA LEU A 105 -6.76 0.01 -6.22
C LEU A 105 -6.17 0.50 -7.54
N LEU A 106 -6.34 1.78 -7.87
CA LEU A 106 -5.72 2.38 -9.06
C LEU A 106 -4.19 2.33 -9.01
N ALA A 107 -3.59 2.55 -7.83
CA ALA A 107 -2.14 2.46 -7.64
C ALA A 107 -1.57 1.08 -8.03
N ILE A 108 -2.32 0.00 -7.82
CA ILE A 108 -1.92 -1.37 -8.21
C ILE A 108 -1.89 -1.51 -9.74
N GLY A 109 -2.86 -0.89 -10.43
CA GLY A 109 -2.89 -0.87 -11.89
C GLY A 109 -1.65 -0.20 -12.49
N PHE A 110 -1.20 0.91 -11.89
CA PHE A 110 0.01 1.60 -12.31
C PHE A 110 1.27 0.72 -12.18
N ASP A 111 1.46 0.00 -11.07
CA ASP A 111 2.62 -0.90 -10.89
C ASP A 111 2.71 -1.96 -12.00
N THR A 112 1.56 -2.51 -12.42
CA THR A 112 1.51 -3.51 -13.50
C THR A 112 1.89 -2.89 -14.85
N ILE A 113 1.36 -1.70 -15.15
CA ILE A 113 1.67 -0.98 -16.38
C ILE A 113 3.17 -0.66 -16.45
N ILE A 114 3.73 -0.14 -15.37
CA ILE A 114 5.16 0.23 -15.29
C ILE A 114 6.04 -1.00 -15.52
N LYS A 115 5.72 -2.13 -14.91
CA LYS A 115 6.44 -3.40 -15.16
C LYS A 115 6.39 -3.81 -16.62
N SER A 116 5.23 -3.77 -17.26
CA SER A 116 5.07 -4.13 -18.67
C SER A 116 5.90 -3.24 -19.60
N PHE A 117 5.95 -1.93 -19.34
CA PHE A 117 6.75 -0.99 -20.13
C PHE A 117 8.25 -1.17 -19.94
N LEU A 118 8.72 -1.49 -18.73
CA LEU A 118 10.14 -1.74 -18.50
C LEU A 118 10.62 -3.12 -18.95
N GLN A 119 9.75 -4.13 -18.90
CA GLN A 119 10.09 -5.48 -19.40
C GLN A 119 10.01 -5.58 -20.93
N SER A 120 9.16 -4.77 -21.58
CA SER A 120 9.05 -4.72 -23.04
C SER A 120 10.18 -3.92 -23.71
N GLY A 121 10.98 -3.16 -22.94
CA GLY A 121 12.10 -2.35 -23.43
C GLY A 121 13.48 -2.99 -23.25
N ALA A 122 13.54 -4.19 -22.64
CA ALA A 122 14.72 -5.05 -22.54
C ALA A 122 14.61 -6.20 -23.54
#